data_AF-A0A1Q2MEL6-F1
#
_entry.id   AF-A0A1Q2MEL6-F1
#
_cell.length_a   1.000
_cell.length_b   1.000
_cell.length_c   1.000
_cell.angle_alpha   90.00
_cell.angle_beta   90.00
_cell.angle_gamma   90.00
#
_symmetry.space_group_name_H-M   'P 1'
#
loop_
_entity.id
_entity.type
_entity.pdbx_description
1 polymer ?
#
loop_
_entity_poly.entity_id
_entity_poly.type
_entity_poly.pdbx_seq_one_letter_code
_entity_poly.pdbx_strand_id
1 'polypeptide(L)'
;MKLTRILITAVLLLYVFNAYSEQCKIKPLADDCKVLYRTADPKNIYIYDPAVAVCPNGRIIGCFSLGGSKAGTVKPPKGDGNAYIYTSDDDGETWDYRWTFPMWHFRPFVAGDKLYILGHKSDLKVISSDDWGDTWSEVTDLTKGQTWHGSATNVWYKDKYVYLVMERRMGGDMTRGWKVAELAPVLMRGDVNKDLTKRENWTFSSEMAFHDVVNDKELDWFGVPFYEGYYPDGKRNVRGRTSFNPMGWLEANVVQIKDPKHFWYDPEGKTFHIFMRAHTGLTNIGCMIKAVEQKDGTIKTMLEKAPSGKTHLFMPFPGGQMKFSVVYDEQTKLYWLLNTQATDSMTRPELLPDDRYALSDNERRRLVLHFSKNMVDWCFAGVVSIGPEEYASRHYAQMVIKGDDLLIMSRSGDKEAKDAHNGNIATFHKVENFRDLVY
;
A
#
# COMPACT_ATOMS: atom_id res chain seq x y z
N MET A 1 -50.08 29.26 -34.79
CA MET A 1 -48.84 28.69 -35.37
C MET A 1 -47.59 29.12 -34.57
N LYS A 2 -47.57 28.88 -33.25
CA LYS A 2 -46.49 29.32 -32.33
C LYS A 2 -46.22 28.35 -31.16
N LEU A 3 -46.53 27.05 -31.31
CA LEU A 3 -46.21 26.04 -30.27
C LEU A 3 -45.28 24.91 -30.75
N THR A 4 -44.94 24.83 -32.03
CA THR A 4 -44.16 23.69 -32.56
C THR A 4 -42.66 23.94 -32.66
N ARG A 5 -42.17 25.14 -32.29
CA ARG A 5 -40.74 25.51 -32.39
C ARG A 5 -39.94 25.43 -31.08
N ILE A 6 -40.58 25.19 -29.94
CA ILE A 6 -39.88 25.14 -28.63
C ILE A 6 -39.50 23.69 -28.26
N LEU A 7 -40.22 22.67 -28.75
CA LEU A 7 -39.89 21.27 -28.45
C LEU A 7 -38.65 20.75 -29.20
N ILE A 8 -38.35 21.28 -30.39
CA ILE A 8 -37.23 20.80 -31.21
C ILE A 8 -35.88 21.30 -30.66
N THR A 9 -35.84 22.48 -30.03
CA THR A 9 -34.62 23.02 -29.42
C THR A 9 -34.27 22.31 -28.10
N ALA A 10 -35.28 21.86 -27.33
CA ALA A 10 -35.04 21.08 -26.11
C ALA A 10 -34.54 19.65 -26.39
N VAL A 11 -35.04 19.02 -27.46
CA VAL A 11 -34.60 17.66 -27.85
C VAL A 11 -33.20 17.67 -28.49
N LEU A 12 -32.81 18.74 -29.17
CA LEU A 12 -31.43 18.91 -29.67
C LEU A 12 -30.43 19.28 -28.56
N LEU A 13 -30.83 20.00 -27.50
CA LEU A 13 -29.97 20.25 -26.34
C LEU A 13 -29.76 19.00 -25.45
N LEU A 14 -30.72 18.06 -25.45
CA LEU A 14 -30.56 16.75 -24.79
C LEU A 14 -29.71 15.75 -25.59
N TYR A 15 -29.53 15.95 -26.89
CA TYR A 15 -28.66 15.11 -27.73
C TYR A 15 -27.23 15.64 -27.87
N VAL A 16 -26.99 16.94 -27.62
CA VAL A 16 -25.65 17.56 -27.78
C VAL A 16 -24.81 17.55 -26.50
N PHE A 17 -25.37 17.23 -25.33
CA PHE A 17 -24.59 16.91 -24.13
C PHE A 17 -24.18 15.44 -23.99
N ASN A 18 -24.44 14.63 -25.03
CA ASN A 18 -24.06 13.21 -25.07
C ASN A 18 -22.90 12.92 -26.05
N ALA A 19 -22.17 13.97 -26.46
CA ALA A 19 -20.96 13.85 -27.27
C ALA A 19 -19.75 14.30 -26.45
N TYR A 20 -18.76 13.42 -26.33
CA TYR A 20 -17.53 13.52 -25.53
C TYR A 20 -17.57 13.07 -24.06
N SER A 21 -18.31 12.00 -23.74
CA SER A 21 -17.62 10.94 -23.00
C SER A 21 -17.17 9.94 -24.05
N GLU A 22 -15.86 9.87 -24.34
CA GLU A 22 -15.35 8.60 -24.84
C GLU A 22 -15.82 7.55 -23.83
N GLN A 23 -16.75 6.71 -24.25
CA GLN A 23 -17.23 5.61 -23.43
C GLN A 23 -16.00 4.73 -23.20
N CYS A 24 -15.35 4.87 -22.05
CA CYS A 24 -14.14 4.14 -21.75
C CYS A 24 -14.45 2.66 -22.00
N LYS A 25 -13.73 2.04 -22.94
CA LYS A 25 -13.97 0.62 -23.30
C LYS A 25 -13.88 -0.30 -22.07
N ILE A 26 -13.20 0.17 -21.02
CA ILE A 26 -13.15 -0.45 -19.70
C ILE A 26 -13.91 0.44 -18.72
N LYS A 27 -15.05 -0.04 -18.21
CA LYS A 27 -15.74 0.61 -17.09
C LYS A 27 -14.97 0.31 -15.80
N PRO A 28 -14.56 1.32 -15.01
CA PRO A 28 -13.93 1.04 -13.72
C PRO A 28 -14.90 0.36 -12.75
N LEU A 29 -14.36 -0.52 -11.90
CA LEU A 29 -15.11 -1.35 -10.97
C LEU A 29 -15.72 -0.55 -9.81
N ALA A 30 -15.08 0.55 -9.39
CA ALA A 30 -15.45 1.31 -8.20
C ALA A 30 -15.07 2.80 -8.31
N ASP A 31 -15.42 3.46 -9.42
CA ASP A 31 -15.14 4.89 -9.62
C ASP A 31 -16.07 5.81 -8.80
N ASP A 32 -17.28 5.34 -8.49
CA ASP A 32 -18.22 5.99 -7.57
C ASP A 32 -17.79 5.76 -6.12
N CYS A 33 -16.72 6.44 -5.74
CA CYS A 33 -16.09 6.31 -4.43
C CYS A 33 -16.63 7.33 -3.43
N LYS A 34 -16.59 6.97 -2.14
CA LYS A 34 -16.90 7.90 -1.05
C LYS A 34 -15.64 8.66 -0.66
N VAL A 35 -15.79 9.93 -0.31
CA VAL A 35 -14.69 10.75 0.20
C VAL A 35 -14.75 10.73 1.71
N LEU A 36 -13.77 10.05 2.34
CA LEU A 36 -13.64 10.05 3.79
C LEU A 36 -13.18 11.41 4.30
N TYR A 37 -12.20 12.00 3.61
CA TYR A 37 -11.62 13.29 3.99
C TYR A 37 -11.07 14.02 2.78
N ARG A 38 -11.19 15.35 2.81
CA ARG A 38 -10.64 16.27 1.82
C ARG A 38 -9.99 17.43 2.56
N THR A 39 -8.73 17.72 2.22
CA THR A 39 -8.09 18.91 2.78
C THR A 39 -8.63 20.20 2.16
N ALA A 40 -8.70 21.26 2.96
CA ALA A 40 -9.02 22.61 2.50
C ALA A 40 -7.81 23.35 1.86
N ASP A 41 -6.58 22.88 2.09
CA ASP A 41 -5.34 23.44 1.49
C ASP A 41 -4.59 22.35 0.71
N PRO A 42 -5.05 22.00 -0.50
CA PRO A 42 -4.47 20.90 -1.29
C PRO A 42 -3.03 21.18 -1.78
N LYS A 43 -2.54 22.42 -1.66
CA LYS A 43 -1.17 22.77 -2.03
C LYS A 43 -0.18 22.55 -0.87
N ASN A 44 -0.64 22.53 0.38
CA ASN A 44 0.26 22.45 1.55
C ASN A 44 -0.05 21.33 2.54
N ILE A 45 -1.20 20.67 2.42
CA ILE A 45 -1.64 19.58 3.29
C ILE A 45 -2.03 18.40 2.40
N TYR A 46 -1.47 17.23 2.67
CA TYR A 46 -1.63 16.03 1.85
C TYR A 46 -2.09 14.86 2.71
N ILE A 47 -2.70 13.88 2.06
CA ILE A 47 -3.15 12.63 2.65
C ILE A 47 -2.05 11.59 2.50
N TYR A 48 -1.68 10.95 3.60
CA TYR A 48 -0.73 9.83 3.66
C TYR A 48 -1.36 8.62 4.36
N ASP A 49 -0.71 7.47 4.23
CA ASP A 49 -1.04 6.21 4.92
C ASP A 49 -2.53 5.83 5.04
N PRO A 50 -3.32 5.87 3.94
CA PRO A 50 -4.71 5.40 3.96
C PRO A 50 -4.74 3.91 4.32
N ALA A 51 -5.60 3.56 5.28
CA ALA A 51 -5.67 2.21 5.81
C ALA A 51 -7.11 1.82 6.15
N VAL A 52 -7.44 0.53 6.04
CA VAL A 52 -8.77 -0.03 6.26
C VAL A 52 -8.72 -1.34 7.03
N ALA A 53 -9.67 -1.54 7.95
CA ALA A 53 -9.93 -2.81 8.61
C ALA A 53 -11.44 -2.99 8.82
N VAL A 54 -11.87 -4.23 9.05
CA VAL A 54 -13.26 -4.57 9.39
C VAL A 54 -13.26 -5.30 10.73
N CYS A 55 -14.08 -4.81 11.65
CA CYS A 55 -14.27 -5.39 12.98
C CYS A 55 -15.27 -6.56 12.94
N PRO A 56 -15.24 -7.48 13.92
CA PRO A 56 -16.15 -8.64 13.94
C PRO A 56 -17.65 -8.28 13.98
N ASN A 57 -17.99 -7.09 14.50
CA ASN A 57 -19.36 -6.56 14.51
C ASN A 57 -19.79 -5.93 13.16
N GLY A 58 -18.94 -5.97 12.13
CA GLY A 58 -19.21 -5.42 10.80
C GLY A 58 -18.77 -3.97 10.61
N ARG A 59 -18.40 -3.26 11.70
CA ARG A 59 -17.90 -1.88 11.66
C ARG A 59 -16.63 -1.80 10.82
N ILE A 60 -16.51 -0.75 10.00
CA ILE A 60 -15.34 -0.48 9.18
C ILE A 60 -14.51 0.60 9.86
N ILE A 61 -13.19 0.39 9.92
CA ILE A 61 -12.20 1.36 10.39
C ILE A 61 -11.50 1.97 9.19
N GLY A 62 -11.46 3.30 9.11
CA GLY A 62 -10.77 4.05 8.08
C GLY A 62 -9.75 4.99 8.73
N CYS A 63 -8.48 4.87 8.34
CA CYS A 63 -7.42 5.72 8.86
C CYS A 63 -6.61 6.38 7.75
N PHE A 64 -6.01 7.53 8.05
CA PHE A 64 -5.03 8.22 7.19
C PHE A 64 -4.22 9.21 8.02
N SER A 65 -3.11 9.71 7.50
CA SER A 65 -2.31 10.76 8.13
C SER A 65 -2.27 12.04 7.29
N LEU A 66 -2.12 13.18 7.96
CA LEU A 66 -1.91 14.47 7.32
C LEU A 66 -0.42 14.80 7.26
N GLY A 67 0.08 15.10 6.06
CA GLY A 67 1.46 15.56 5.83
C GLY A 67 1.52 16.86 5.04
N GLY A 68 2.75 17.33 4.80
CA GLY A 68 2.98 18.62 4.12
C GLY A 68 3.33 19.75 5.08
N SER A 69 3.74 20.89 4.52
CA SER A 69 4.30 22.03 5.27
C SER A 69 3.32 22.66 6.26
N LYS A 70 2.01 22.50 6.02
CA LYS A 70 0.96 23.02 6.90
C LYS A 70 0.12 21.93 7.59
N ALA A 71 0.49 20.66 7.52
CA ALA A 71 -0.30 19.62 8.21
C ALA A 71 -0.42 19.89 9.71
N GLY A 72 0.66 20.34 10.36
CA GLY A 72 0.65 20.67 11.79
C GLY A 72 -0.21 21.88 12.18
N THR A 73 -0.78 22.63 11.23
CA THR A 73 -1.73 23.71 11.54
C THR A 73 -3.17 23.19 11.68
N VAL A 74 -3.45 21.97 11.22
CA VAL A 74 -4.77 21.35 11.38
C VAL A 74 -4.90 20.88 12.82
N LYS A 75 -5.84 21.48 13.57
CA LYS A 75 -6.10 21.10 14.96
C LYS A 75 -7.13 19.96 14.98
N PRO A 76 -6.77 18.76 15.46
CA PRO A 76 -7.73 17.67 15.56
C PRO A 76 -8.77 17.98 16.65
N PRO A 77 -10.02 17.48 16.51
CA PRO A 77 -11.03 17.63 17.56
C PRO A 77 -10.68 16.92 18.86
N LYS A 78 -10.00 15.76 18.79
CA LYS A 78 -9.58 14.93 19.93
C LYS A 78 -8.22 14.29 19.69
N GLY A 79 -7.50 13.92 20.76
CA GLY A 79 -6.17 13.33 20.65
C GLY A 79 -5.09 14.29 20.13
N ASP A 80 -3.98 13.74 19.64
CA ASP A 80 -2.80 14.48 19.22
C ASP A 80 -2.12 13.89 17.98
N GLY A 81 -1.26 14.67 17.31
CA GLY A 81 -0.57 14.23 16.10
C GLY A 81 -1.39 14.43 14.83
N ASN A 82 -1.07 13.64 13.79
CA ASN A 82 -1.55 13.87 12.43
C ASN A 82 -2.27 12.66 11.82
N ALA A 83 -2.37 11.53 12.52
CA ALA A 83 -3.07 10.35 12.04
C ALA A 83 -4.49 10.31 12.57
N TYR A 84 -5.47 10.14 11.70
CA TYR A 84 -6.89 10.22 12.01
C TYR A 84 -7.54 8.84 11.92
N ILE A 85 -8.48 8.58 12.82
CA ILE A 85 -9.29 7.37 12.87
C ILE A 85 -10.75 7.75 12.64
N TYR A 86 -11.39 7.04 11.73
CA TYR A 86 -12.83 7.10 11.49
C TYR A 86 -13.43 5.70 11.57
N THR A 87 -14.72 5.65 11.87
CA THR A 87 -15.53 4.41 11.82
C THR A 87 -16.73 4.61 10.90
N SER A 88 -17.18 3.54 10.26
CA SER A 88 -18.47 3.47 9.59
C SER A 88 -19.23 2.23 10.05
N ASP A 89 -20.50 2.42 10.38
CA ASP A 89 -21.45 1.37 10.79
C ASP A 89 -22.52 1.11 9.70
N ASP A 90 -22.39 1.73 8.53
CA ASP A 90 -23.33 1.70 7.41
C ASP A 90 -22.63 1.41 6.06
N ASP A 91 -21.66 0.48 6.08
CA ASP A 91 -20.95 0.00 4.89
C ASP A 91 -20.15 1.08 4.12
N GLY A 92 -19.68 2.09 4.84
CA GLY A 92 -18.84 3.17 4.31
C GLY A 92 -19.63 4.33 3.71
N GLU A 93 -20.96 4.35 3.87
CA GLU A 93 -21.81 5.44 3.41
C GLU A 93 -21.58 6.72 4.22
N THR A 94 -21.46 6.60 5.55
CA THR A 94 -21.12 7.70 6.46
C THR A 94 -19.98 7.32 7.40
N TRP A 95 -19.28 8.35 7.91
CA TRP A 95 -18.05 8.17 8.68
C TRP A 95 -18.01 9.10 9.89
N ASP A 96 -17.80 8.50 11.05
CA ASP A 96 -17.64 9.22 12.31
C ASP A 96 -16.17 9.34 12.67
N TYR A 97 -15.72 10.58 12.91
CA TYR A 97 -14.40 10.84 13.47
C TYR A 97 -14.30 10.31 14.91
N ARG A 98 -13.23 9.58 15.22
CA ARG A 98 -13.00 9.00 16.55
C ARG A 98 -11.87 9.65 17.31
N TRP A 99 -10.68 9.64 16.72
CA TRP A 99 -9.46 10.03 17.43
C TRP A 99 -8.36 10.46 16.47
N THR A 100 -7.36 11.16 17.02
CA THR A 100 -6.10 11.47 16.33
C THR A 100 -4.92 10.98 17.16
N PHE A 101 -3.91 10.40 16.50
CA PHE A 101 -2.75 9.80 17.16
C PHE A 101 -1.42 10.16 16.44
N PRO A 102 -0.26 10.09 17.14
CA PRO A 102 1.02 10.60 16.65
C PRO A 102 1.90 9.50 16.03
N MET A 103 1.38 8.73 15.08
CA MET A 103 2.14 7.70 14.35
C MET A 103 2.09 7.89 12.83
N TRP A 104 3.03 7.27 12.13
CA TRP A 104 3.14 7.21 10.66
C TRP A 104 3.17 5.76 10.19
N HIS A 105 2.89 5.56 8.90
CA HIS A 105 3.02 4.26 8.22
C HIS A 105 2.32 3.12 8.98
N PHE A 106 1.14 3.41 9.52
CA PHE A 106 0.39 2.49 10.37
C PHE A 106 -0.60 1.65 9.59
N ARG A 107 -1.14 0.62 10.25
CA ARG A 107 -2.32 -0.12 9.78
C ARG A 107 -3.20 -0.57 10.96
N PRO A 108 -4.53 -0.52 10.81
CA PRO A 108 -5.46 -1.15 11.74
C PRO A 108 -5.54 -2.66 11.49
N PHE A 109 -5.73 -3.44 12.55
CA PHE A 109 -5.99 -4.88 12.47
C PHE A 109 -6.67 -5.41 13.73
N VAL A 110 -7.43 -6.49 13.59
CA VAL A 110 -8.12 -7.15 14.70
C VAL A 110 -7.26 -8.30 15.20
N ALA A 111 -7.09 -8.46 16.51
CA ALA A 111 -6.46 -9.63 17.08
C ALA A 111 -7.15 -10.00 18.40
N GLY A 112 -7.71 -11.20 18.44
CA GLY A 112 -8.53 -11.64 19.56
C GLY A 112 -9.82 -10.82 19.64
N ASP A 113 -10.09 -10.27 20.81
CA ASP A 113 -11.24 -9.43 21.14
C ASP A 113 -10.95 -7.93 21.04
N LYS A 114 -9.80 -7.54 20.46
CA LYS A 114 -9.36 -6.14 20.38
C LYS A 114 -9.05 -5.70 18.96
N LEU A 115 -9.21 -4.41 18.72
CA LEU A 115 -8.71 -3.70 17.56
C LEU A 115 -7.38 -3.03 17.91
N TYR A 116 -6.38 -3.13 17.03
CA TYR A 116 -5.08 -2.51 17.19
C TYR A 116 -4.76 -1.61 16.00
N ILE A 117 -3.96 -0.57 16.23
CA ILE A 117 -3.26 0.15 15.18
C ILE A 117 -1.78 0.14 15.52
N LEU A 118 -0.96 -0.43 14.64
CA LEU A 118 0.49 -0.48 14.77
C LEU A 118 1.14 0.37 13.68
N GLY A 119 2.08 1.21 14.07
CA GLY A 119 2.88 2.06 13.18
C GLY A 119 4.17 2.48 13.86
N HIS A 120 4.67 3.67 13.54
CA HIS A 120 5.87 4.19 14.21
C HIS A 120 5.90 5.71 14.37
N LYS A 121 6.75 6.16 15.27
CA LYS A 121 7.29 7.52 15.30
C LYS A 121 8.76 7.38 15.69
N SER A 122 9.59 7.13 14.68
CA SER A 122 10.91 6.51 14.82
C SER A 122 10.79 5.09 15.33
N ASP A 123 10.52 4.89 16.63
CA ASP A 123 10.27 3.58 17.23
C ASP A 123 8.88 3.04 16.86
N LEU A 124 8.75 1.71 16.85
CA LEU A 124 7.45 1.05 16.68
C LEU A 124 6.54 1.37 17.85
N LYS A 125 5.29 1.67 17.51
CA LYS A 125 4.27 2.08 18.45
C LYS A 125 2.95 1.41 18.14
N VAL A 126 2.12 1.26 19.16
CA VAL A 126 0.81 0.62 19.05
C VAL A 126 -0.20 1.29 19.98
N ILE A 127 -1.43 1.39 19.49
CA ILE A 127 -2.63 1.70 20.28
C ILE A 127 -3.65 0.58 20.09
N SER A 128 -4.57 0.46 21.03
CA SER A 128 -5.62 -0.56 21.02
C SER A 128 -6.98 0.03 21.38
N SER A 129 -8.04 -0.69 21.01
CA SER A 129 -9.43 -0.39 21.34
C SER A 129 -10.13 -1.69 21.73
N ASP A 130 -10.86 -1.63 22.84
CA ASP A 130 -11.64 -2.74 23.42
C ASP A 130 -13.13 -2.66 23.02
N ASP A 131 -13.51 -1.62 22.28
CA ASP A 131 -14.88 -1.29 21.89
C ASP A 131 -14.99 -0.99 20.38
N TRP A 132 -14.18 -1.68 19.58
CA TRP A 132 -14.21 -1.62 18.11
C TRP A 132 -14.08 -0.20 17.56
N GLY A 133 -13.20 0.60 18.16
CA GLY A 133 -12.78 1.91 17.67
C GLY A 133 -13.51 3.11 18.28
N ASP A 134 -14.42 2.91 19.23
CA ASP A 134 -15.10 4.02 19.92
C ASP A 134 -14.13 4.78 20.85
N THR A 135 -13.29 4.05 21.59
CA THR A 135 -12.23 4.59 22.46
C THR A 135 -10.88 3.92 22.17
N TRP A 136 -9.80 4.62 22.53
CA TRP A 136 -8.43 4.19 22.23
C TRP A 136 -7.53 4.33 23.45
N SER A 137 -6.62 3.38 23.61
CA SER A 137 -5.58 3.42 24.64
C SER A 137 -4.57 4.53 24.38
N GLU A 138 -3.76 4.84 25.39
CA GLU A 138 -2.50 5.57 25.21
C GLU A 138 -1.57 4.84 24.23
N VAL A 139 -0.62 5.61 23.67
CA VAL A 139 0.39 5.10 22.73
C VAL A 139 1.49 4.37 23.48
N THR A 140 1.69 3.09 23.16
CA THR A 140 2.74 2.26 23.76
C THR A 140 3.90 2.03 22.80
N ASP A 141 5.13 2.07 23.33
CA ASP A 141 6.35 1.75 22.59
C ASP A 141 6.62 0.24 22.56
N LEU A 142 6.90 -0.29 21.37
CA LEU A 142 7.38 -1.66 21.17
C LEU A 142 8.90 -1.70 20.99
N THR A 143 9.53 -0.60 20.58
CA THR A 143 10.99 -0.53 20.43
C THR A 143 11.54 0.72 21.09
N LYS A 144 12.87 0.79 21.23
CA LYS A 144 13.55 1.96 21.80
C LYS A 144 14.82 2.28 21.01
N GLY A 145 14.95 3.53 20.59
CA GLY A 145 16.15 4.04 19.91
C GLY A 145 16.34 3.49 18.50
N GLN A 146 15.27 3.03 17.85
CA GLN A 146 15.28 2.51 16.50
C GLN A 146 14.60 3.50 15.52
N THR A 147 14.79 3.25 14.23
CA THR A 147 14.12 3.99 13.16
C THR A 147 13.41 3.01 12.26
N TRP A 148 12.11 3.20 12.12
CA TRP A 148 11.25 2.33 11.35
C TRP A 148 10.64 3.04 10.13
N HIS A 149 10.20 2.22 9.20
CA HIS A 149 9.51 2.56 7.96
C HIS A 149 8.39 1.53 7.75
N GLY A 150 7.44 1.83 6.89
CA GLY A 150 6.41 0.88 6.47
C GLY A 150 5.38 1.52 5.56
N SER A 151 4.23 0.87 5.44
CA SER A 151 3.00 1.42 4.90
C SER A 151 1.82 0.60 5.40
N ALA A 152 0.60 0.98 5.03
CA ALA A 152 -0.60 0.19 5.29
C ALA A 152 -0.68 -1.02 4.34
N THR A 153 0.11 -2.06 4.61
CA THR A 153 0.09 -3.33 3.85
C THR A 153 -0.72 -4.39 4.59
N ASN A 154 -0.77 -5.61 4.06
CA ASN A 154 -1.64 -6.64 4.60
C ASN A 154 -1.25 -7.12 6.01
N VAL A 155 -2.19 -7.84 6.62
CA VAL A 155 -1.99 -8.55 7.89
C VAL A 155 -2.39 -10.00 7.65
N TRP A 156 -1.55 -10.91 8.12
CA TRP A 156 -1.71 -12.33 7.87
C TRP A 156 -2.06 -13.06 9.16
N TYR A 157 -3.09 -13.91 9.10
CA TYR A 157 -3.55 -14.68 10.25
C TYR A 157 -3.25 -16.15 10.02
N LYS A 158 -2.71 -16.80 11.04
CA LYS A 158 -2.47 -18.25 11.02
C LYS A 158 -2.57 -18.77 12.45
N ASP A 159 -3.45 -19.74 12.65
CA ASP A 159 -3.74 -20.34 13.95
C ASP A 159 -4.09 -19.26 14.99
N LYS A 160 -3.34 -19.21 16.09
CA LYS A 160 -3.50 -18.21 17.15
C LYS A 160 -2.58 -16.99 16.99
N TYR A 161 -2.03 -16.77 15.80
CA TYR A 161 -1.04 -15.73 15.57
C TYR A 161 -1.48 -14.76 14.47
N VAL A 162 -1.12 -13.50 14.69
CA VAL A 162 -1.13 -12.45 13.68
C VAL A 162 0.30 -12.15 13.24
N TYR A 163 0.47 -11.92 11.94
CA TYR A 163 1.75 -11.65 11.29
C TYR A 163 1.66 -10.38 10.45
N LEU A 164 2.61 -9.48 10.62
CA LEU A 164 2.74 -8.27 9.80
C LEU A 164 4.22 -7.89 9.65
N VAL A 165 4.53 -7.05 8.66
CA VAL A 165 5.91 -6.62 8.41
C VAL A 165 6.02 -5.10 8.56
N MET A 166 7.04 -4.69 9.32
CA MET A 166 7.53 -3.32 9.38
C MET A 166 9.00 -3.32 8.97
N GLU A 167 9.51 -2.22 8.42
CA GLU A 167 10.89 -2.15 7.96
C GLU A 167 11.75 -1.37 8.95
N ARG A 168 12.76 -2.00 9.53
CA ARG A 168 13.74 -1.29 10.34
C ARG A 168 14.80 -0.70 9.43
N ARG A 169 15.11 0.58 9.59
CA ARG A 169 16.31 1.15 8.99
C ARG A 169 17.53 0.68 9.78
N MET A 170 18.37 -0.09 9.12
CA MET A 170 19.65 -0.54 9.62
C MET A 170 20.68 0.60 9.50
N GLY A 171 21.78 0.48 10.26
CA GLY A 171 22.92 1.37 10.05
C GLY A 171 23.41 1.25 8.60
N GLY A 172 23.89 2.35 8.03
CA GLY A 172 24.38 2.40 6.66
C GLY A 172 25.03 3.74 6.37
N ASP A 173 25.72 3.80 5.24
CA ASP A 173 26.61 4.90 4.87
C ASP A 173 25.88 6.01 4.09
N MET A 174 24.57 5.85 3.82
CA MET A 174 23.82 6.88 3.09
C MET A 174 23.61 8.11 3.97
N THR A 175 24.27 9.20 3.60
CA THR A 175 24.12 10.51 4.26
C THR A 175 23.00 11.35 3.66
N ARG A 176 22.56 11.05 2.42
CA ARG A 176 21.56 11.82 1.66
C ARG A 176 20.69 10.90 0.81
N GLY A 177 19.56 11.45 0.33
CA GLY A 177 18.63 10.73 -0.53
C GLY A 177 17.66 9.83 0.23
N TRP A 178 16.91 9.04 -0.52
CA TRP A 178 15.93 8.10 0.01
C TRP A 178 16.61 6.78 0.38
N LYS A 179 16.51 6.39 1.65
CA LYS A 179 17.37 5.36 2.26
C LYS A 179 16.76 3.96 2.22
N VAL A 180 16.15 3.61 1.09
CA VAL A 180 15.48 2.30 0.90
C VAL A 180 16.46 1.14 0.84
N ALA A 181 17.73 1.39 0.47
CA ALA A 181 18.79 0.39 0.49
C ALA A 181 19.11 -0.12 1.91
N GLU A 182 18.85 0.71 2.94
CA GLU A 182 19.17 0.44 4.35
C GLU A 182 18.00 -0.19 5.12
N LEU A 183 16.89 -0.48 4.45
CA LEU A 183 15.73 -1.07 5.10
C LEU A 183 15.88 -2.58 5.24
N ALA A 184 15.58 -3.10 6.41
CA ALA A 184 15.42 -4.52 6.69
C ALA A 184 13.93 -4.82 6.99
N PRO A 185 13.23 -5.61 6.17
CA PRO A 185 11.89 -6.08 6.49
C PRO A 185 11.94 -7.01 7.70
N VAL A 186 11.13 -6.73 8.71
CA VAL A 186 11.03 -7.54 9.92
C VAL A 186 9.62 -8.07 10.06
N LEU A 187 9.48 -9.39 9.93
CA LEU A 187 8.24 -10.10 10.22
C LEU A 187 8.01 -10.12 11.73
N MET A 188 6.87 -9.59 12.14
CA MET A 188 6.41 -9.54 13.52
C MET A 188 5.29 -10.56 13.70
N ARG A 189 5.42 -11.43 14.71
CA ARG A 189 4.40 -12.41 15.12
C ARG A 189 3.87 -12.06 16.50
N GLY A 190 2.57 -11.84 16.62
CA GLY A 190 1.87 -11.63 17.90
C GLY A 190 0.87 -12.75 18.19
N ASP A 191 0.77 -13.20 19.44
CA ASP A 191 -0.27 -14.16 19.86
C ASP A 191 -1.58 -13.40 20.09
N VAL A 192 -2.63 -13.75 19.34
CA VAL A 192 -3.91 -13.02 19.34
C VAL A 192 -4.64 -13.09 20.69
N ASN A 193 -4.25 -14.01 21.57
CA ASN A 193 -4.83 -14.16 22.92
C ASN A 193 -4.04 -13.38 23.98
N LYS A 194 -3.06 -12.58 23.58
CA LYS A 194 -2.24 -11.77 24.47
C LYS A 194 -2.41 -10.29 24.16
N ASP A 195 -2.06 -9.47 25.13
CA ASP A 195 -2.04 -8.03 24.98
C ASP A 195 -0.91 -7.60 24.03
N LEU A 196 -1.26 -7.29 22.78
CA LEU A 196 -0.29 -6.89 21.75
C LEU A 196 0.20 -5.45 21.91
N THR A 197 -0.24 -4.72 22.94
CA THR A 197 0.42 -3.46 23.31
C THR A 197 1.78 -3.69 23.98
N LYS A 198 2.08 -4.92 24.40
CA LYS A 198 3.29 -5.29 25.14
C LYS A 198 4.34 -5.95 24.25
N ARG A 199 5.57 -5.46 24.30
CA ARG A 199 6.68 -5.92 23.44
C ARG A 199 7.03 -7.41 23.62
N GLU A 200 6.93 -7.94 24.83
CA GLU A 200 7.20 -9.35 25.15
C GLU A 200 6.22 -10.32 24.49
N ASN A 201 5.06 -9.82 24.03
CA ASN A 201 4.06 -10.62 23.30
C ASN A 201 4.32 -10.68 21.80
N TRP A 202 5.41 -10.07 21.32
CA TRP A 202 5.83 -10.08 19.93
C TRP A 202 7.15 -10.82 19.73
N THR A 203 7.20 -11.68 18.71
CA THR A 203 8.44 -12.23 18.15
C THR A 203 8.80 -11.47 16.87
N PHE A 204 10.07 -11.14 16.70
CA PHE A 204 10.59 -10.41 15.54
C PHE A 204 11.53 -11.32 14.77
N SER A 205 11.50 -11.27 13.44
CA SER A 205 12.46 -11.99 12.62
C SER A 205 13.85 -11.34 12.64
N SER A 206 14.87 -12.10 12.26
CA SER A 206 16.20 -11.54 12.03
C SER A 206 16.17 -10.45 10.96
N GLU A 207 17.08 -9.48 11.10
CA GLU A 207 17.22 -8.35 10.19
C GLU A 207 18.15 -8.70 9.03
N MET A 208 17.84 -8.19 7.85
CA MET A 208 18.64 -8.32 6.63
C MET A 208 18.35 -7.09 5.77
N ALA A 209 19.29 -6.15 5.65
CA ALA A 209 19.08 -4.96 4.83
C ALA A 209 19.35 -5.24 3.35
N PHE A 210 18.79 -4.44 2.45
CA PHE A 210 18.98 -4.64 1.00
C PHE A 210 20.46 -4.54 0.61
N HIS A 211 21.17 -3.52 1.09
CA HIS A 211 22.59 -3.31 0.78
C HIS A 211 23.51 -4.41 1.33
N ASP A 212 23.05 -5.23 2.29
CA ASP A 212 23.83 -6.35 2.82
C ASP A 212 23.86 -7.54 1.86
N VAL A 213 22.89 -7.63 0.96
CA VAL A 213 22.68 -8.83 0.13
C VAL A 213 22.62 -8.57 -1.36
N VAL A 214 22.60 -7.30 -1.78
CA VAL A 214 22.61 -6.89 -3.18
C VAL A 214 23.78 -5.96 -3.45
N ASN A 215 24.63 -6.34 -4.39
CA ASN A 215 25.57 -5.43 -5.02
C ASN A 215 24.91 -4.82 -6.26
N ASP A 216 24.46 -3.57 -6.15
CA ASP A 216 23.72 -2.88 -7.21
C ASP A 216 24.56 -2.51 -8.45
N LYS A 217 25.89 -2.76 -8.42
CA LYS A 217 26.81 -2.57 -9.55
C LYS A 217 27.06 -3.84 -10.36
N GLU A 218 26.65 -5.01 -9.86
CA GLU A 218 26.95 -6.32 -10.46
C GLU A 218 25.69 -7.06 -10.94
N LEU A 219 24.62 -6.30 -11.21
CA LEU A 219 23.36 -6.84 -11.70
C LEU A 219 23.25 -6.70 -13.22
N ASP A 220 23.47 -7.81 -13.92
CA ASP A 220 23.36 -7.88 -15.37
C ASP A 220 22.04 -8.52 -15.85
N TRP A 221 21.76 -8.39 -17.15
CA TRP A 221 20.64 -8.99 -17.91
C TRP A 221 19.26 -8.35 -17.78
N PHE A 222 18.92 -7.73 -16.65
CA PHE A 222 17.59 -7.16 -16.42
C PHE A 222 17.52 -5.63 -16.51
N GLY A 223 18.66 -4.96 -16.64
CA GLY A 223 18.74 -3.49 -16.70
C GLY A 223 18.38 -2.82 -15.38
N VAL A 224 18.80 -3.41 -14.26
CA VAL A 224 18.49 -2.97 -12.89
C VAL A 224 19.82 -2.74 -12.15
N PRO A 225 20.07 -1.55 -11.56
CA PRO A 225 19.24 -0.36 -11.66
C PRO A 225 19.18 0.21 -13.08
N PHE A 226 18.05 0.82 -13.45
CA PHE A 226 17.88 1.40 -14.78
C PHE A 226 18.66 2.71 -14.99
N TYR A 227 18.81 3.49 -13.93
CA TYR A 227 19.64 4.69 -13.91
C TYR A 227 20.82 4.46 -12.98
N GLU A 228 21.95 5.07 -13.31
CA GLU A 228 23.09 5.06 -12.40
C GLU A 228 22.68 5.75 -11.06
N GLY A 229 22.79 5.01 -9.96
CA GLY A 229 22.43 5.47 -8.62
C GLY A 229 22.71 4.32 -7.68
N TYR A 230 23.94 4.30 -7.17
CA TYR A 230 24.48 3.15 -6.46
C TYR A 230 24.68 3.47 -4.99
N TYR A 231 24.49 2.48 -4.14
CA TYR A 231 24.82 2.58 -2.73
C TYR A 231 26.36 2.70 -2.55
N PRO A 232 26.87 3.54 -1.62
CA PRO A 232 26.16 4.44 -0.71
C PRO A 232 26.06 5.90 -1.21
N ASP A 233 26.47 6.16 -2.45
CA ASP A 233 26.74 7.51 -3.00
C ASP A 233 25.49 8.42 -3.11
N GLY A 234 24.31 7.88 -2.84
CA GLY A 234 23.06 8.63 -2.74
C GLY A 234 22.46 8.97 -4.10
N LYS A 235 21.62 10.03 -4.14
CA LYS A 235 20.79 10.36 -5.30
C LYS A 235 21.61 10.90 -6.48
N ARG A 236 21.38 10.41 -7.70
CA ARG A 236 21.91 10.97 -8.96
C ARG A 236 20.85 11.79 -9.68
N ASN A 237 21.20 12.96 -10.19
CA ASN A 237 20.31 13.74 -11.04
C ASN A 237 20.10 13.02 -12.39
N VAL A 238 18.85 12.89 -12.80
CA VAL A 238 18.46 12.28 -14.08
C VAL A 238 17.82 13.30 -15.01
N ARG A 239 16.90 14.14 -14.50
CA ARG A 239 16.30 15.25 -15.24
C ARG A 239 16.00 16.42 -14.31
N GLY A 240 16.53 17.60 -14.61
CA GLY A 240 16.15 18.82 -13.91
C GLY A 240 16.34 18.70 -12.40
N ARG A 241 15.23 18.61 -11.65
CA ARG A 241 15.23 18.39 -10.19
C ARG A 241 14.93 16.94 -9.77
N THR A 242 14.62 16.07 -10.72
CA THR A 242 14.34 14.65 -10.50
C THR A 242 15.63 13.84 -10.44
N SER A 243 15.71 12.97 -9.43
CA SER A 243 16.86 12.11 -9.17
C SER A 243 16.44 10.67 -9.01
N PHE A 244 17.34 9.75 -9.37
CA PHE A 244 17.26 8.35 -9.00
C PHE A 244 18.06 8.10 -7.71
N ASN A 245 17.51 7.34 -6.76
CA ASN A 245 18.19 6.99 -5.51
C ASN A 245 18.75 5.56 -5.61
N PRO A 246 19.71 5.19 -4.74
CA PRO A 246 20.16 3.81 -4.64
C PRO A 246 19.00 2.83 -4.50
N MET A 247 19.15 1.67 -5.12
CA MET A 247 18.12 0.65 -5.11
C MET A 247 17.78 0.20 -3.71
N GLY A 248 16.56 -0.29 -3.55
CA GLY A 248 16.13 -0.90 -2.30
C GLY A 248 14.78 -1.57 -2.42
N TRP A 249 14.37 -2.19 -1.32
CA TRP A 249 13.03 -2.71 -1.12
C TRP A 249 12.30 -1.92 -0.02
N LEU A 250 10.97 -1.98 -0.03
CA LEU A 250 10.13 -1.38 1.01
C LEU A 250 8.66 -1.79 0.85
N GLU A 251 7.82 -1.33 1.77
CA GLU A 251 6.36 -1.46 1.74
C GLU A 251 5.91 -2.92 1.63
N ALA A 252 6.43 -3.74 2.53
CA ALA A 252 6.35 -5.19 2.53
C ALA A 252 4.95 -5.75 2.83
N ASN A 253 4.48 -6.69 2.02
CA ASN A 253 3.32 -7.56 2.26
C ASN A 253 3.82 -8.97 2.64
N VAL A 254 3.12 -9.66 3.56
CA VAL A 254 3.44 -11.02 3.98
C VAL A 254 2.36 -12.00 3.55
N VAL A 255 2.76 -13.14 2.98
CA VAL A 255 1.85 -14.23 2.61
C VAL A 255 2.47 -15.59 2.96
N GLN A 256 1.63 -16.61 3.06
CA GLN A 256 2.11 -17.99 2.92
C GLN A 256 1.64 -18.54 1.59
N ILE A 257 2.49 -19.31 0.92
CA ILE A 257 2.10 -20.06 -0.27
C ILE A 257 1.29 -21.28 0.19
N LYS A 258 0.01 -21.32 -0.18
CA LYS A 258 -0.96 -22.34 0.28
C LYS A 258 -1.13 -23.55 -0.65
N ASP A 259 -0.76 -23.44 -1.93
CA ASP A 259 -0.94 -24.56 -2.87
C ASP A 259 0.17 -25.61 -2.67
N PRO A 260 -0.16 -26.86 -2.27
CA PRO A 260 0.82 -27.93 -2.06
C PRO A 260 1.60 -28.33 -3.31
N LYS A 261 1.16 -27.90 -4.50
CA LYS A 261 1.86 -28.14 -5.77
C LYS A 261 2.89 -27.06 -6.10
N HIS A 262 2.94 -25.98 -5.32
CA HIS A 262 3.87 -24.88 -5.56
C HIS A 262 5.29 -25.22 -5.10
N PHE A 263 6.31 -24.79 -5.85
CA PHE A 263 7.72 -25.05 -5.51
C PHE A 263 8.15 -24.52 -4.12
N TRP A 264 7.52 -23.43 -3.68
CA TRP A 264 7.78 -22.80 -2.38
C TRP A 264 6.72 -23.10 -1.33
N TYR A 265 5.89 -24.12 -1.55
CA TYR A 265 4.99 -24.59 -0.53
C TYR A 265 5.77 -25.20 0.64
N ASP A 266 5.37 -24.81 1.85
CA ASP A 266 5.92 -25.38 3.08
C ASP A 266 4.82 -26.19 3.80
N PRO A 267 4.92 -27.53 3.84
CA PRO A 267 3.92 -28.38 4.48
C PRO A 267 3.85 -28.19 6.00
N GLU A 268 4.90 -27.66 6.64
CA GLU A 268 4.87 -27.33 8.08
C GLU A 268 4.22 -25.96 8.34
N GLY A 269 3.99 -25.17 7.28
CA GLY A 269 3.41 -23.84 7.36
C GLY A 269 4.26 -22.85 8.16
N LYS A 270 5.58 -23.04 8.20
CA LYS A 270 6.52 -22.18 8.95
C LYS A 270 7.15 -21.08 8.11
N THR A 271 7.01 -21.20 6.79
CA THR A 271 7.56 -20.26 5.82
C THR A 271 6.54 -19.19 5.46
N PHE A 272 6.99 -17.95 5.59
CA PHE A 272 6.28 -16.74 5.20
C PHE A 272 7.10 -16.04 4.12
N HIS A 273 6.45 -15.70 3.00
CA HIS A 273 7.08 -14.95 1.92
C HIS A 273 6.73 -13.48 2.08
N ILE A 274 7.75 -12.63 1.91
CA ILE A 274 7.63 -11.18 2.06
C ILE A 274 7.85 -10.57 0.69
N PHE A 275 6.79 -10.01 0.13
CA PHE A 275 6.78 -9.33 -1.16
C PHE A 275 6.84 -7.83 -0.95
N MET A 276 7.72 -7.15 -1.67
CA MET A 276 8.02 -5.74 -1.45
C MET A 276 8.01 -4.96 -2.76
N ARG A 277 7.72 -3.67 -2.63
CA ARG A 277 8.04 -2.71 -3.66
C ARG A 277 9.54 -2.74 -3.94
N ALA A 278 9.92 -2.68 -5.20
CA ALA A 278 11.33 -2.60 -5.63
C ALA A 278 11.62 -1.24 -6.25
N HIS A 279 12.59 -0.50 -5.70
CA HIS A 279 13.10 0.72 -6.32
C HIS A 279 14.22 0.38 -7.30
N THR A 280 13.86 0.05 -8.54
CA THR A 280 14.79 -0.38 -9.59
C THR A 280 14.93 0.65 -10.72
N GLY A 281 14.00 1.59 -10.83
CA GLY A 281 13.86 2.52 -11.96
C GLY A 281 13.10 1.92 -13.15
N LEU A 282 12.61 0.69 -13.02
CA LEU A 282 11.73 0.00 -13.97
C LEU A 282 10.37 -0.27 -13.33
N THR A 283 9.37 -0.57 -14.15
CA THR A 283 8.03 -0.97 -13.70
C THR A 283 7.83 -2.49 -13.72
N ASN A 284 6.84 -2.97 -12.98
CA ASN A 284 6.42 -4.37 -12.94
C ASN A 284 7.48 -5.36 -12.41
N ILE A 285 8.37 -4.88 -11.54
CA ILE A 285 9.34 -5.70 -10.82
C ILE A 285 9.11 -5.50 -9.33
N GLY A 286 8.95 -6.59 -8.59
CA GLY A 286 8.92 -6.62 -7.13
C GLY A 286 10.12 -7.37 -6.54
N CYS A 287 10.34 -7.22 -5.24
CA CYS A 287 11.30 -8.01 -4.49
C CYS A 287 10.59 -9.06 -3.65
N MET A 288 11.18 -10.24 -3.51
CA MET A 288 10.68 -11.31 -2.65
C MET A 288 11.80 -11.96 -1.85
N ILE A 289 11.53 -12.14 -0.55
CA ILE A 289 12.36 -12.91 0.38
C ILE A 289 11.45 -13.82 1.21
N LYS A 290 12.03 -14.62 2.11
CA LYS A 290 11.26 -15.40 3.08
C LYS A 290 11.71 -15.18 4.52
N ALA A 291 10.80 -15.44 5.45
CA ALA A 291 11.02 -15.56 6.87
C ALA A 291 10.50 -16.92 7.35
N VAL A 292 11.33 -17.67 8.07
CA VAL A 292 11.02 -19.06 8.47
C VAL A 292 11.05 -19.19 9.98
N GLU A 293 9.94 -19.66 10.56
CA GLU A 293 9.86 -20.00 11.97
C GLU A 293 10.76 -21.22 12.29
N GLN A 294 11.59 -21.08 13.31
CA GLN A 294 12.52 -22.11 13.77
C GLN A 294 11.90 -22.96 14.89
N LYS A 295 12.51 -24.11 15.20
CA LYS A 295 12.04 -25.00 16.27
C LYS A 295 12.09 -24.37 17.66
N ASP A 296 13.00 -23.41 17.89
CA ASP A 296 13.14 -22.66 19.14
C ASP A 296 12.17 -21.48 19.27
N GLY A 297 11.30 -21.27 18.27
CA GLY A 297 10.32 -20.19 18.23
C GLY A 297 10.84 -18.88 17.66
N THR A 298 12.13 -18.76 17.32
CA THR A 298 12.69 -17.61 16.59
C THR A 298 12.24 -17.61 15.13
N ILE A 299 12.42 -16.49 14.43
CA ILE A 299 12.09 -16.36 13.00
C ILE A 299 13.33 -15.87 12.25
N LYS A 300 13.72 -16.57 11.19
CA LYS A 300 14.91 -16.22 10.41
C LYS A 300 14.54 -15.74 9.01
N THR A 301 14.94 -14.52 8.70
CA THR A 301 14.83 -13.91 7.36
C THR A 301 15.96 -14.37 6.46
N MET A 302 15.67 -14.67 5.20
CA MET A 302 16.66 -15.10 4.20
C MET A 302 16.15 -14.90 2.77
N LEU A 303 17.07 -14.91 1.81
CA LEU A 303 16.75 -14.92 0.38
C LEU A 303 16.08 -16.23 -0.04
N GLU A 304 15.12 -16.16 -0.96
CA GLU A 304 14.51 -17.33 -1.56
C GLU A 304 15.38 -17.90 -2.69
N LYS A 305 15.24 -19.20 -2.95
CA LYS A 305 15.95 -19.95 -3.98
C LYS A 305 14.97 -20.50 -5.01
N ALA A 306 15.36 -20.42 -6.28
CA ALA A 306 14.71 -21.18 -7.33
C ALA A 306 15.08 -22.69 -7.22
N PRO A 307 14.34 -23.60 -7.88
CA PRO A 307 14.69 -25.02 -7.93
C PRO A 307 16.12 -25.31 -8.44
N SER A 308 16.69 -24.40 -9.24
CA SER A 308 18.08 -24.47 -9.71
C SER A 308 19.13 -24.12 -8.64
N GLY A 309 18.72 -23.71 -7.43
CA GLY A 309 19.59 -23.23 -6.36
C GLY A 309 20.00 -21.76 -6.49
N LYS A 310 19.65 -21.08 -7.59
CA LYS A 310 19.92 -19.65 -7.77
C LYS A 310 19.07 -18.81 -6.82
N THR A 311 19.63 -17.70 -6.33
CA THR A 311 18.87 -16.67 -5.60
C THR A 311 17.78 -16.10 -6.50
N HIS A 312 16.56 -16.02 -5.97
CA HIS A 312 15.41 -15.45 -6.67
C HIS A 312 14.86 -14.29 -5.83
N LEU A 313 15.42 -13.09 -6.04
CA LEU A 313 15.05 -11.88 -5.31
C LEU A 313 14.08 -11.01 -6.11
N PHE A 314 14.41 -10.71 -7.36
CA PHE A 314 13.58 -9.91 -8.25
C PHE A 314 12.63 -10.80 -9.03
N MET A 315 11.38 -10.38 -9.16
CA MET A 315 10.39 -11.12 -9.92
C MET A 315 9.43 -10.18 -10.68
N PRO A 316 8.88 -10.63 -11.82
CA PRO A 316 7.76 -9.94 -12.46
C PRO A 316 6.60 -9.81 -11.46
N PHE A 317 6.15 -8.58 -11.24
CA PHE A 317 5.08 -8.29 -10.29
C PHE A 317 4.35 -7.04 -10.74
N PRO A 318 3.07 -7.13 -11.20
CA PRO A 318 2.34 -5.97 -11.70
C PRO A 318 2.36 -4.79 -10.71
N GLY A 319 2.84 -3.64 -11.17
CA GLY A 319 2.96 -2.44 -10.33
C GLY A 319 3.97 -2.55 -9.18
N GLY A 320 4.86 -3.54 -9.16
CA GLY A 320 5.82 -3.81 -8.09
C GLY A 320 6.83 -2.68 -7.82
N GLN A 321 6.92 -1.69 -8.69
CA GLN A 321 7.71 -0.47 -8.45
C GLN A 321 7.04 0.52 -7.50
N MET A 322 5.75 0.32 -7.22
CA MET A 322 4.89 1.16 -6.39
C MET A 322 4.31 0.36 -5.21
N LYS A 323 3.79 1.06 -4.17
CA LYS A 323 3.06 0.40 -3.08
C LYS A 323 1.89 -0.40 -3.62
N PHE A 324 1.74 -1.63 -3.16
CA PHE A 324 0.62 -2.53 -3.46
C PHE A 324 0.06 -3.18 -2.19
N SER A 325 -1.12 -3.79 -2.32
CA SER A 325 -1.80 -4.53 -1.25
C SER A 325 -2.16 -5.92 -1.76
N VAL A 326 -1.97 -6.94 -0.90
CA VAL A 326 -2.35 -8.33 -1.22
C VAL A 326 -3.27 -8.89 -0.15
N VAL A 327 -4.35 -9.55 -0.56
CA VAL A 327 -5.21 -10.34 0.34
C VAL A 327 -5.38 -11.75 -0.23
N TYR A 328 -5.56 -12.73 0.66
CA TYR A 328 -5.88 -14.09 0.27
C TYR A 328 -7.36 -14.33 0.51
N ASP A 329 -8.05 -14.83 -0.52
CA ASP A 329 -9.44 -15.25 -0.40
C ASP A 329 -9.50 -16.75 -0.12
N GLU A 330 -9.90 -17.11 1.09
CA GLU A 330 -10.05 -18.51 1.52
C GLU A 330 -11.12 -19.27 0.71
N GLN A 331 -12.11 -18.55 0.15
CA GLN A 331 -13.19 -19.19 -0.62
C GLN A 331 -12.70 -19.68 -1.98
N THR A 332 -12.11 -18.78 -2.79
CA THR A 332 -11.60 -19.14 -4.12
C THR A 332 -10.19 -19.72 -4.09
N LYS A 333 -9.50 -19.62 -2.95
CA LYS A 333 -8.08 -19.97 -2.78
C LYS A 333 -7.16 -19.15 -3.69
N LEU A 334 -7.55 -17.91 -3.98
CA LEU A 334 -6.79 -16.98 -4.81
C LEU A 334 -6.19 -15.85 -3.99
N TYR A 335 -5.04 -15.37 -4.42
CA TYR A 335 -4.48 -14.10 -3.97
C TYR A 335 -5.04 -13.00 -4.85
N TRP A 336 -5.42 -11.89 -4.24
CA TRP A 336 -5.85 -10.68 -4.90
C TRP A 336 -4.79 -9.60 -4.70
N LEU A 337 -4.43 -8.92 -5.78
CA LEU A 337 -3.44 -7.85 -5.80
C LEU A 337 -4.08 -6.55 -6.27
N LEU A 338 -3.99 -5.54 -5.42
CA LEU A 338 -4.37 -4.16 -5.72
C LEU A 338 -3.09 -3.35 -5.90
N ASN A 339 -2.89 -2.81 -7.10
CA ASN A 339 -1.66 -2.11 -7.45
C ASN A 339 -1.92 -0.95 -8.42
N THR A 340 -0.89 -0.16 -8.66
CA THR A 340 -0.89 0.87 -9.68
C THR A 340 -0.47 0.30 -11.02
N GLN A 341 -1.22 0.64 -12.07
CA GLN A 341 -0.84 0.35 -13.45
C GLN A 341 0.03 1.48 -13.99
N ALA A 342 1.21 1.12 -14.50
CA ALA A 342 2.00 1.99 -15.37
C ALA A 342 1.53 1.83 -16.83
N THR A 343 1.55 2.93 -17.57
CA THR A 343 1.17 3.05 -18.98
C THR A 343 2.28 3.64 -19.85
N ASP A 344 3.26 4.33 -19.25
CA ASP A 344 4.40 4.90 -19.96
C ASP A 344 5.68 4.89 -19.11
N SER A 345 6.33 3.73 -19.01
CA SER A 345 7.56 3.60 -18.22
C SER A 345 8.84 3.90 -19.00
N MET A 346 8.75 4.08 -20.33
CA MET A 346 9.91 4.08 -21.23
C MET A 346 10.13 5.42 -21.95
N THR A 347 9.26 6.40 -21.77
CA THR A 347 9.56 7.77 -22.21
C THR A 347 10.82 8.27 -21.52
N ARG A 348 11.78 8.73 -22.34
CA ARG A 348 13.05 9.28 -21.85
C ARG A 348 12.77 10.44 -20.91
N PRO A 349 13.51 10.57 -19.79
CA PRO A 349 13.24 11.58 -18.78
C PRO A 349 13.02 12.97 -19.35
N GLU A 350 13.89 13.46 -20.23
CA GLU A 350 13.84 14.80 -20.82
C GLU A 350 12.66 15.07 -21.76
N LEU A 351 11.91 14.02 -22.13
CA LEU A 351 10.69 14.11 -22.92
C LEU A 351 9.40 13.94 -22.10
N LEU A 352 9.51 13.62 -20.81
CA LEU A 352 8.34 13.49 -19.94
C LEU A 352 7.63 14.87 -19.80
N PRO A 353 6.29 14.90 -19.75
CA PRO A 353 5.54 16.12 -19.45
C PRO A 353 5.95 16.79 -18.12
N ASP A 354 5.64 18.08 -17.96
CA ASP A 354 5.97 18.85 -16.76
C ASP A 354 5.15 18.45 -15.52
N ASP A 355 3.94 17.92 -15.74
CA ASP A 355 3.04 17.42 -14.69
C ASP A 355 3.33 15.95 -14.30
N ARG A 356 4.31 15.31 -14.95
CA ARG A 356 4.77 13.97 -14.59
C ARG A 356 5.53 13.99 -13.27
N TYR A 357 5.09 13.18 -12.31
CA TYR A 357 5.78 13.05 -11.03
C TYR A 357 7.05 12.18 -11.16
N ALA A 358 8.19 12.74 -10.76
CA ALA A 358 9.49 12.06 -10.72
C ALA A 358 9.92 11.47 -12.09
N LEU A 359 10.22 10.17 -12.13
CA LEU A 359 10.69 9.44 -13.32
C LEU A 359 9.55 8.68 -13.99
N SER A 360 9.81 8.11 -15.17
CA SER A 360 8.80 7.43 -15.98
C SER A 360 8.11 6.27 -15.26
N ASP A 361 8.79 5.60 -14.33
CA ASP A 361 8.28 4.49 -13.52
C ASP A 361 7.26 4.90 -12.44
N ASN A 362 7.04 6.20 -12.21
CA ASN A 362 6.29 6.77 -11.08
C ASN A 362 4.84 7.18 -11.38
N GLU A 363 4.19 6.58 -12.38
CA GLU A 363 2.74 6.73 -12.58
C GLU A 363 1.95 6.28 -11.35
N ARG A 364 0.89 7.03 -11.02
CA ARG A 364 0.04 6.82 -9.83
C ARG A 364 -1.46 6.98 -10.11
N ARG A 365 -1.83 7.22 -11.37
CA ARG A 365 -3.19 7.61 -11.76
C ARG A 365 -4.20 6.45 -11.74
N ARG A 366 -3.76 5.24 -12.07
CA ARG A 366 -4.64 4.10 -12.38
C ARG A 366 -4.49 3.01 -11.33
N LEU A 367 -5.55 2.76 -10.56
CA LEU A 367 -5.62 1.67 -9.58
C LEU A 367 -6.28 0.46 -10.25
N VAL A 368 -5.64 -0.70 -10.17
CA VAL A 368 -6.08 -1.93 -10.86
C VAL A 368 -6.06 -3.13 -9.93
N LEU A 369 -6.86 -4.13 -10.28
CA LEU A 369 -7.04 -5.36 -9.53
C LEU A 369 -6.58 -6.55 -10.38
N HIS A 370 -5.87 -7.48 -9.74
CA HIS A 370 -5.46 -8.76 -10.30
C HIS A 370 -5.80 -9.90 -9.34
N PHE A 371 -5.90 -11.12 -9.86
CA PHE A 371 -5.93 -12.34 -9.07
C PHE A 371 -4.83 -13.31 -9.49
N SER A 372 -4.39 -14.19 -8.58
CA SER A 372 -3.37 -15.20 -8.82
C SER A 372 -3.64 -16.47 -8.02
N LYS A 373 -3.28 -17.62 -8.58
CA LYS A 373 -3.27 -18.90 -7.85
C LYS A 373 -1.99 -19.10 -7.02
N ASN A 374 -0.90 -18.41 -7.37
CA ASN A 374 0.46 -18.77 -6.94
C ASN A 374 1.34 -17.59 -6.53
N MET A 375 0.83 -16.35 -6.47
CA MET A 375 1.59 -15.12 -6.18
C MET A 375 2.67 -14.74 -7.21
N VAL A 376 2.75 -15.46 -8.34
CA VAL A 376 3.74 -15.22 -9.40
C VAL A 376 3.02 -14.82 -10.69
N ASP A 377 2.06 -15.62 -11.12
CA ASP A 377 1.30 -15.41 -12.35
C ASP A 377 0.01 -14.66 -12.02
N TRP A 378 -0.13 -13.45 -12.56
CA TRP A 378 -1.23 -12.54 -12.24
C TRP A 378 -2.17 -12.37 -13.44
N CYS A 379 -3.46 -12.62 -13.21
CA CYS A 379 -4.53 -12.38 -14.16
C CYS A 379 -5.16 -11.00 -13.87
N PHE A 380 -5.35 -10.18 -14.90
CA PHE A 380 -5.98 -8.87 -14.76
C PHE A 380 -7.49 -9.02 -14.52
N ALA A 381 -7.99 -8.48 -13.42
CA ALA A 381 -9.41 -8.54 -13.06
C ALA A 381 -10.18 -7.29 -13.52
N GLY A 382 -9.54 -6.11 -13.45
CA GLY A 382 -10.18 -4.87 -13.90
C GLY A 382 -9.49 -3.60 -13.39
N VAL A 383 -9.93 -2.46 -13.90
CA VAL A 383 -9.54 -1.14 -13.38
C VAL A 383 -10.46 -0.79 -12.22
N VAL A 384 -9.93 -0.50 -11.05
CA VAL A 384 -10.75 -0.11 -9.88
C VAL A 384 -11.23 1.34 -10.02
N SER A 385 -10.30 2.27 -10.23
CA SER A 385 -10.60 3.69 -10.42
C SER A 385 -9.46 4.37 -11.17
N ILE A 386 -9.79 5.45 -11.88
CA ILE A 386 -8.82 6.27 -12.62
C ILE A 386 -8.92 7.71 -12.12
N GLY A 387 -7.77 8.30 -11.81
CA GLY A 387 -7.66 9.73 -11.54
C GLY A 387 -8.17 10.61 -12.69
N PRO A 388 -8.82 11.74 -12.42
CA PRO A 388 -9.29 12.63 -13.49
C PRO A 388 -8.13 13.21 -14.33
N GLU A 389 -6.93 13.36 -13.75
CA GLU A 389 -5.74 13.96 -14.35
C GLU A 389 -4.49 13.13 -14.00
N GLU A 390 -3.36 13.36 -14.68
CA GLU A 390 -2.09 12.63 -14.44
C GLU A 390 -1.59 12.80 -12.99
N TYR A 391 -1.68 14.01 -12.45
CA TYR A 391 -1.30 14.33 -11.08
C TYR A 391 -2.36 13.96 -10.04
N ALA A 392 -3.54 13.47 -10.46
CA ALA A 392 -4.65 13.15 -9.57
C ALA A 392 -4.66 11.65 -9.25
N SER A 393 -3.78 11.19 -8.36
CA SER A 393 -3.55 9.76 -8.15
C SER A 393 -4.76 8.96 -7.61
N ARG A 394 -4.65 7.63 -7.76
CA ARG A 394 -5.41 6.59 -7.05
C ARG A 394 -4.37 5.59 -6.56
N HIS A 395 -3.71 5.88 -5.44
CA HIS A 395 -2.54 5.09 -5.01
C HIS A 395 -2.46 4.92 -3.50
N TYR A 396 -1.35 4.35 -3.03
CA TYR A 396 -1.07 3.89 -1.67
C TYR A 396 -2.17 3.02 -1.03
N ALA A 397 -3.02 2.40 -1.84
CA ALA A 397 -4.26 1.83 -1.37
C ALA A 397 -4.08 0.53 -0.58
N GLN A 398 -4.82 0.36 0.51
CA GLN A 398 -4.96 -0.90 1.25
C GLN A 398 -6.33 -1.51 0.93
N MET A 399 -6.42 -2.83 0.87
CA MET A 399 -7.70 -3.52 0.72
C MET A 399 -7.93 -4.59 1.78
N VAL A 400 -9.20 -4.88 2.04
CA VAL A 400 -9.69 -5.97 2.89
C VAL A 400 -10.94 -6.60 2.28
N ILE A 401 -11.17 -7.88 2.55
CA ILE A 401 -12.39 -8.60 2.14
C ILE A 401 -13.46 -8.38 3.22
N LYS A 402 -14.68 -8.01 2.81
CA LYS A 402 -15.88 -7.98 3.68
C LYS A 402 -17.01 -8.72 2.97
N GLY A 403 -17.27 -9.97 3.38
CA GLY A 403 -18.27 -10.81 2.73
C GLY A 403 -17.91 -11.08 1.26
N ASP A 404 -18.75 -10.58 0.35
CA ASP A 404 -18.59 -10.72 -1.11
C ASP A 404 -17.88 -9.54 -1.78
N ASP A 405 -17.50 -8.52 -1.00
CA ASP A 405 -16.94 -7.28 -1.51
C ASP A 405 -15.47 -7.10 -1.09
N LEU A 406 -14.73 -6.36 -1.91
CA LEU A 406 -13.44 -5.77 -1.52
C LEU A 406 -13.64 -4.31 -1.12
N LEU A 407 -13.21 -3.97 0.09
CA LEU A 407 -13.18 -2.60 0.59
C LEU A 407 -11.77 -2.04 0.43
N ILE A 408 -11.65 -0.82 -0.07
CA ILE A 408 -10.38 -0.21 -0.44
C ILE A 408 -10.32 1.22 0.08
N MET A 409 -9.27 1.53 0.85
CA MET A 409 -8.91 2.90 1.20
C MET A 409 -7.73 3.35 0.35
N SER A 410 -7.84 4.50 -0.32
CA SER A 410 -6.81 5.01 -1.24
C SER A 410 -6.44 6.47 -0.95
N ARG A 411 -5.16 6.78 -1.17
CA ARG A 411 -4.63 8.13 -1.25
C ARG A 411 -4.91 8.60 -2.65
N SER A 412 -5.73 9.62 -2.73
CA SER A 412 -6.27 10.06 -3.99
C SER A 412 -6.03 11.55 -4.21
N GLY A 413 -6.02 11.95 -5.47
CA GLY A 413 -6.03 13.33 -5.90
C GLY A 413 -7.27 13.67 -6.72
N ASP A 414 -7.67 14.91 -6.70
CA ASP A 414 -8.55 15.51 -7.72
C ASP A 414 -7.77 16.55 -8.54
N LYS A 415 -8.50 17.40 -9.27
CA LYS A 415 -7.91 18.47 -10.09
C LYS A 415 -7.18 19.55 -9.29
N GLU A 416 -7.40 19.63 -7.98
CA GLU A 416 -6.72 20.57 -7.10
C GLU A 416 -5.47 19.99 -6.43
N ALA A 417 -5.26 18.66 -6.56
CA ALA A 417 -4.10 17.98 -6.00
C ALA A 417 -2.79 18.66 -6.40
N LYS A 418 -1.79 18.57 -5.52
CA LYS A 418 -0.50 19.19 -5.78
C LYS A 418 0.27 18.47 -6.87
N ASP A 419 0.38 17.16 -6.74
CA ASP A 419 1.10 16.27 -7.64
C ASP A 419 0.64 14.82 -7.41
N ALA A 420 1.08 13.88 -8.27
CA ALA A 420 0.66 12.48 -8.22
C ALA A 420 1.02 11.75 -6.91
N HIS A 421 1.99 12.24 -6.14
CA HIS A 421 2.40 11.65 -4.87
C HIS A 421 1.64 12.26 -3.68
N ASN A 422 1.40 13.56 -3.74
CA ASN A 422 0.83 14.39 -2.69
C ASN A 422 -0.66 14.66 -2.96
N GLY A 423 -1.46 13.60 -2.81
CA GLY A 423 -2.91 13.65 -2.94
C GLY A 423 -3.60 14.44 -1.82
N ASN A 424 -4.77 15.01 -2.13
CA ASN A 424 -5.54 15.89 -1.24
C ASN A 424 -6.82 15.25 -0.68
N ILE A 425 -7.10 14.00 -1.05
CA ILE A 425 -8.31 13.27 -0.62
C ILE A 425 -7.99 11.84 -0.18
N ALA A 426 -8.70 11.39 0.85
CA ALA A 426 -8.78 9.98 1.24
C ALA A 426 -10.10 9.42 0.68
N THR A 427 -10.02 8.42 -0.19
CA THR A 427 -11.20 7.83 -0.83
C THR A 427 -11.43 6.39 -0.38
N PHE A 428 -12.70 6.03 -0.25
CA PHE A 428 -13.19 4.69 0.05
C PHE A 428 -13.89 4.12 -1.19
N HIS A 429 -13.44 2.96 -1.65
CA HIS A 429 -13.99 2.26 -2.80
C HIS A 429 -14.49 0.88 -2.38
N LYS A 430 -15.55 0.42 -3.04
CA LYS A 430 -16.10 -0.92 -2.86
C LYS A 430 -16.18 -1.60 -4.23
N VAL A 431 -15.46 -2.71 -4.39
CA VAL A 431 -15.60 -3.59 -5.56
C VAL A 431 -16.56 -4.70 -5.15
N GLU A 432 -17.78 -4.61 -5.66
CA GLU A 432 -18.86 -5.55 -5.32
C GLU A 432 -18.67 -6.91 -6.00
N ASN A 433 -19.00 -7.98 -5.28
CA ASN A 433 -18.96 -9.36 -5.81
C ASN A 433 -17.66 -9.69 -6.54
N PHE A 434 -16.51 -9.30 -5.97
CA PHE A 434 -15.22 -9.30 -6.67
C PHE A 434 -14.82 -10.69 -7.23
N ARG A 435 -15.35 -11.78 -6.64
CA ARG A 435 -15.11 -13.16 -7.08
C ARG A 435 -15.69 -13.45 -8.47
N ASP A 436 -16.71 -12.72 -8.91
CA ASP A 436 -17.29 -12.84 -10.26
C ASP A 436 -16.34 -12.35 -11.36
N LEU A 437 -15.24 -11.70 -10.98
CA LEU A 437 -14.20 -11.24 -11.90
C LEU A 437 -13.21 -12.36 -12.30
N VAL A 438 -13.31 -13.55 -11.69
CA VAL A 438 -12.44 -14.70 -11.99
C VAL A 438 -12.93 -15.43 -13.25
N TYR A 439 -12.00 -15.79 -14.14
CA TYR A 439 -12.29 -16.44 -15.43
C TYR A 439 -11.39 -17.65 -15.70
#